data_AF-J8AD27-F1
#
_entry.id   AF-J8AD27-F1
#
_cell.length_a   1.000
_cell.length_b   1.000
_cell.length_c   1.000
_cell.angle_alpha   90.00
_cell.angle_beta   90.00
_cell.angle_gamma   90.00
#
_symmetry.space_group_name_H-M   'P 1'
#
loop_
_entity.id
_entity.type
_entity.pdbx_description
1 polymer ?
#
loop_
_entity_poly.entity_id
_entity_poly.type
_entity_poly.pdbx_seq_one_letter_code
_entity_poly.pdbx_strand_id
1 'polypeptide(L)' 'MEKENVFKWKYYQPDIILLTIRWYLRYNLSFRDLVEMMEERCLSISHTTIMRWVHQYGPELTSS' A
#
# COMPACT_ATOMS: atom_id res chain seq x y z
N MET A 1 -23.86 -5.85 11.82
CA MET A 1 -23.32 -5.85 10.43
C MET A 1 -21.81 -5.93 10.54
N GLU A 2 -21.28 -7.14 10.58
CA GLU A 2 -19.84 -7.37 10.49
C GLU A 2 -19.42 -7.12 9.04
N LYS A 3 -18.68 -6.03 8.81
CA LYS A 3 -18.00 -5.81 7.53
C LYS A 3 -17.02 -6.97 7.35
N GLU A 4 -17.23 -7.76 6.31
CA GLU A 4 -16.29 -8.80 5.89
C GLU A 4 -14.89 -8.19 5.78
N ASN A 5 -14.02 -8.61 6.70
CA ASN A 5 -12.64 -8.16 6.77
C ASN A 5 -11.86 -8.86 5.66
N VAL A 6 -11.85 -8.27 4.46
CA VAL A 6 -11.09 -8.69 3.28
C VAL A 6 -9.58 -8.84 3.58
N PHE A 7 -9.12 -8.33 4.73
CA PHE A 7 -7.73 -8.24 5.11
C PHE A 7 -7.35 -9.03 6.37
N LYS A 8 -8.20 -9.97 6.82
CA LYS A 8 -8.04 -10.75 8.07
C LYS A 8 -6.73 -11.56 8.18
N TRP A 9 -5.91 -11.58 7.12
CA TRP A 9 -4.64 -12.30 7.03
C TRP A 9 -3.47 -11.48 6.47
N LYS A 10 -3.58 -10.14 6.43
CA LYS A 10 -2.45 -9.29 6.02
C LYS A 10 -1.71 -8.78 7.24
N TYR A 11 -0.39 -9.00 7.28
CA TYR A 11 0.52 -8.47 8.30
C TYR A 11 0.45 -6.94 8.47
N TYR A 12 -0.15 -6.24 7.50
CA TYR A 12 -0.28 -4.78 7.47
C TYR A 12 -1.76 -4.38 7.40
N GLN A 13 -2.11 -3.32 8.13
CA GLN A 13 -3.47 -2.76 8.11
C GLN A 13 -3.85 -2.33 6.68
N PRO A 14 -5.13 -2.50 6.27
CA PRO A 14 -5.59 -2.16 4.92
C PRO A 14 -5.33 -0.69 4.57
N ASP A 15 -5.47 0.18 5.56
CA ASP A 15 -5.26 1.61 5.45
C ASP A 15 -3.82 1.95 5.05
N ILE A 16 -2.83 1.19 5.54
CA ILE A 16 -1.42 1.34 5.17
C ILE A 16 -1.22 0.96 3.70
N ILE A 17 -1.78 -0.17 3.27
CA ILE A 17 -1.69 -0.64 1.88
C ILE A 17 -2.28 0.42 0.93
N LEU A 18 -3.48 0.90 1.25
CA LEU A 18 -4.17 1.93 0.48
C LEU A 18 -3.38 3.23 0.44
N LEU A 19 -2.85 3.69 1.58
CA LEU A 19 -2.06 4.92 1.67
C LEU A 19 -0.82 4.86 0.77
N THR A 20 -0.06 3.75 0.84
CA THR A 20 1.15 3.56 0.04
C THR A 20 0.85 3.57 -1.46
N ILE A 21 -0.19 2.86 -1.91
CA ILE A 21 -0.56 2.85 -3.32
C ILE A 21 -1.08 4.23 -3.76
N ARG A 22 -1.84 4.93 -2.91
CA ARG A 22 -2.32 6.28 -3.23
C ARG A 22 -1.18 7.26 -3.44
N TRP A 23 -0.13 7.19 -2.61
CA TRP A 23 1.05 8.03 -2.76
C TRP A 23 1.84 7.71 -4.01
N TYR A 24 1.99 6.42 -4.33
CA TYR A 24 2.58 5.97 -5.59
C TYR A 24 1.86 6.60 -6.80
N LEU A 25 0.53 6.42 -6.86
CA LEU A 25 -0.29 6.85 -8.00
C LEU A 25 -0.43 8.38 -8.11
N ARG A 26 -0.49 9.10 -6.98
CA ARG A 26 -0.77 10.54 -6.95
C ARG A 26 0.48 11.42 -7.11
N TYR A 27 1.60 11.01 -6.52
CA TYR A 27 2.78 11.87 -6.39
C TYR A 27 3.98 11.41 -7.24
N ASN A 28 3.78 10.43 -8.13
CA ASN A 28 4.83 9.89 -9.01
C ASN A 28 6.11 9.49 -8.26
N LEU A 29 5.95 8.93 -7.06
CA LEU A 29 7.03 8.50 -6.19
C LEU A 29 7.63 7.17 -6.66
N SER A 30 8.92 6.98 -6.44
CA SER A 30 9.54 5.67 -6.66
C SER A 30 9.20 4.71 -5.52
N PHE A 31 9.35 3.41 -5.76
CA PHE A 31 9.21 2.41 -4.69
C PHE A 31 10.18 2.64 -3.54
N ARG A 32 11.36 3.20 -3.82
CA ARG A 32 12.36 3.51 -2.79
C ARG A 32 11.88 4.65 -1.88
N ASP A 33 11.35 5.73 -2.47
CA ASP A 33 10.81 6.85 -1.70
C ASP A 33 9.68 6.36 -0.77
N LEU A 34 8.82 5.47 -1.27
CA LEU A 34 7.76 4.87 -0.46
C LEU A 34 8.30 4.01 0.68
N VAL A 35 9.38 3.25 0.48
CA VAL A 35 10.03 2.51 1.57
C VAL A 35 10.56 3.47 2.63
N GLU A 36 11.31 4.50 2.24
CA GLU A 36 11.87 5.49 3.16
C GLU A 36 10.75 6.19 3.95
N MET A 37 9.65 6.57 3.29
CA MET A 37 8.47 7.16 3.95
C MET A 37 7.77 6.18 4.93
N MET A 38 7.78 4.88 4.65
CA MET A 38 7.22 3.89 5.58
C MET A 38 8.16 3.68 6.77
N GLU A 39 9.47 3.68 6.55
CA GLU A 39 10.48 3.60 7.61
C GLU A 39 10.40 4.79 8.58
N GLU A 40 10.19 6.02 8.07
CA GLU A 40 9.92 7.21 8.90
C GLU A 40 8.68 7.06 9.81
N ARG A 41 7.74 6.18 9.43
CA ARG A 41 6.53 5.86 10.20
C ARG A 41 6.69 4.59 11.05
N CYS A 42 7.93 4.14 11.26
CA CYS A 42 8.27 2.91 11.97
C CYS A 42 7.70 1.63 11.31
N LEU A 43 7.47 1.65 10.00
CA LEU A 43 6.98 0.50 9.23
C LEU A 43 8.09 0.01 8.30
N SER A 44 8.73 -1.10 8.66
CA SER A 44 9.73 -1.74 7.79
C SER A 44 9.05 -2.56 6.70
N ILE A 45 8.82 -1.94 5.54
CA ILE A 45 8.16 -2.56 4.38
C ILE A 45 9.17 -2.66 3.24
N SER A 46 9.31 -3.85 2.65
CA SER A 46 10.19 -4.02 1.49
C SER A 46 9.58 -3.41 0.22
N HIS A 47 10.43 -2.87 -0.66
CA HIS A 47 10.01 -2.37 -1.98
C HIS A 47 9.25 -3.43 -2.80
N THR A 48 9.61 -4.72 -2.67
CA THR A 48 8.91 -5.84 -3.32
C THR A 48 7.49 -6.03 -2.82
N THR A 49 7.23 -5.74 -1.54
CA THR A 49 5.88 -5.81 -0.95
C THR A 49 5.01 -4.70 -1.53
N ILE A 50 5.55 -3.49 -1.62
CA ILE A 50 4.87 -2.33 -2.22
C ILE A 50 4.59 -2.60 -3.70
N MET A 51 5.55 -3.14 -4.45
CA MET A 51 5.38 -3.49 -5.86
C MET A 51 4.24 -4.49 -6.07
N ARG A 52 4.14 -5.52 -5.20
CA ARG A 52 3.01 -6.48 -5.24
C ARG A 52 1.67 -5.79 -4.98
N TRP A 53 1.60 -4.86 -4.03
CA TRP A 53 0.38 -4.11 -3.75
C TRP A 53 -0.05 -3.24 -4.92
N VAL A 54 0.88 -2.51 -5.54
CA VAL A 54 0.60 -1.68 -6.71
C VAL A 54 0.12 -2.54 -7.88
N HIS A 55 0.76 -3.69 -8.14
CA HIS A 55 0.33 -4.59 -9.22
C HIS A 55 -1.04 -5.21 -8.95
N GLN A 56 -1.34 -5.57 -7.71
CA GLN A 56 -2.58 -6.24 -7.34
C GLN A 56 -3.77 -5.28 -7.26
N TYR A 57 -3.57 -4.08 -6.71
CA TYR A 57 -4.66 -3.15 -6.37
C TYR A 57 -4.65 -1.86 -7.19
N GLY A 58 -3.58 -1.57 -7.92
CA GLY A 58 -3.47 -0.39 -8.78
C GLY A 58 -4.65 -0.26 -9.75
N PRO A 59 -5.05 -1.32 -10.50
CA PRO A 59 -6.16 -1.25 -11.45
C PRO A 59 -7.50 -0.88 -10.81
N GLU A 60 -7.75 -1.33 -9.58
CA GLU A 60 -8.99 -1.03 -8.85
C GLU A 60 -9.04 0.42 -8.36
N LEU A 61 -7.88 1.01 -8.04
CA LEU A 61 -7.78 2.37 -7.49
C LEU A 61 -7.77 3.47 -8.55
N THR A 62 -7.38 3.17 -9.79
CA THR A 62 -7.42 4.12 -10.91
C THR A 62 -8.77 4.16 -11.63
N SER A 63 -9.62 3.17 -11.41
CA SER A 63 -10.89 2.99 -12.14
C SER A 63 -12.10 3.65 -11.46
N SER A 64 -11.91 4.45 -10.41
CA SER A 64 -12.99 5.08 -9.61
C SER A 64 -13.05 6.58 -9.73
#